data_AF-A0A4Y2CAK6-F1
#
_entry.id   AF-A0A4Y2CAK6-F1
#
_cell.length_a   1.000
_cell.length_b   1.000
_cell.length_c   1.000
_cell.angle_alpha   90.00
_cell.angle_beta   90.00
_cell.angle_gamma   90.00
#
_symmetry.space_group_name_H-M   'P 1'
#
loop_
_entity.id
_entity.type
_entity.pdbx_description
1 polymer ?
#
loop_
_entity_poly.entity_id
_entity_poly.type
_entity_poly.pdbx_seq_one_letter_code
_entity_poly.pdbx_strand_id
1 'polypeptide(L)'
;MTSYISENGYDINTRLVYGMRCIGKGKCAALTLYAVMNLPPPPAKFEILNSSLCRTLSSACSKSMLRAIEGGVSRNDTARDLTVALDGTWQKKGSYIYKWYHHGHIIGYVLSYRF
;
A
#
# COMPACT_ATOMS: atom_id res chain seq x y z
N MET A 1 19.04 14.87 3.82
CA MET A 1 18.55 13.56 3.32
C MET A 1 19.10 13.38 1.91
N THR A 2 20.03 12.44 1.71
CA THR A 2 20.65 12.19 0.40
C THR A 2 19.93 11.03 -0.30
N SER A 3 19.71 11.16 -1.60
CA SER A 3 19.15 10.06 -2.41
C SER A 3 20.22 9.00 -2.65
N TYR A 4 19.83 7.73 -2.71
CA TYR A 4 20.70 6.63 -3.12
C TYR A 4 20.16 5.95 -4.38
N ILE A 5 21.06 5.28 -5.10
CA ILE A 5 20.71 4.53 -6.31
C ILE A 5 20.20 3.15 -5.89
N SER A 6 18.99 2.83 -6.33
CA SER A 6 18.39 1.49 -6.24
C SER A 6 18.31 0.86 -7.64
N GLU A 7 17.94 -0.42 -7.72
CA GLU A 7 17.70 -1.12 -9.00
C GLU A 7 16.76 -0.35 -9.94
N ASN A 8 15.79 0.39 -9.37
CA ASN A 8 14.81 1.14 -10.13
C ASN A 8 15.19 2.63 -10.35
N GLY A 9 16.44 3.00 -10.08
CA GLY A 9 16.94 4.37 -10.11
C GLY A 9 16.98 5.01 -8.72
N TYR A 10 16.95 6.33 -8.64
CA TYR A 10 17.01 7.03 -7.36
C TYR A 10 15.80 6.72 -6.47
N ASP A 11 16.04 6.39 -5.20
CA ASP A 11 15.00 6.02 -4.23
C ASP A 11 13.92 7.11 -4.08
N ILE A 12 14.32 8.37 -4.20
CA ILE A 12 13.43 9.53 -4.15
C ILE A 12 12.34 9.48 -5.23
N ASN A 13 12.64 8.90 -6.39
CA ASN A 13 11.68 8.74 -7.48
C ASN A 13 10.61 7.71 -7.10
N THR A 14 11.03 6.60 -6.50
CA THR A 14 10.11 5.57 -5.98
C THR A 14 9.21 6.15 -4.88
N ARG A 15 9.77 6.97 -3.99
CA ARG A 15 9.01 7.65 -2.92
C ARG A 15 7.99 8.65 -3.47
N LEU A 16 8.35 9.42 -4.50
CA LEU A 16 7.41 10.31 -5.19
C LEU A 16 6.22 9.52 -5.76
N VAL A 17 6.49 8.47 -6.53
CA VAL A 17 5.44 7.65 -7.16
C VAL A 17 4.55 7.00 -6.10
N TYR A 18 5.16 6.47 -5.03
CA TYR A 18 4.42 5.91 -3.90
C TYR A 18 3.53 6.95 -3.21
N GLY A 19 4.07 8.15 -2.94
CA GLY A 19 3.31 9.25 -2.33
C GLY A 19 2.12 9.68 -3.17
N MET A 20 2.30 9.81 -4.49
CA MET A 20 1.21 10.12 -5.43
C MET A 20 0.12 9.05 -5.38
N ARG A 21 0.51 7.78 -5.32
CA ARG A 21 -0.44 6.66 -5.19
C ARG A 21 -1.23 6.70 -3.88
N CYS A 22 -0.58 6.99 -2.75
CA CYS A 22 -1.25 7.12 -1.45
C CYS A 22 -2.34 8.20 -1.42
N ILE A 23 -2.22 9.24 -2.25
CA ILE A 23 -3.25 10.29 -2.37
C ILE A 23 -4.19 10.08 -3.56
N GLY A 24 -4.12 8.93 -4.23
CA GLY A 24 -4.94 8.61 -5.40
C GLY A 24 -4.66 9.49 -6.61
N LYS A 25 -3.42 9.98 -6.75
CA LYS A 25 -2.99 10.82 -7.87
C LYS A 25 -1.96 10.08 -8.73
N GLY A 26 -2.01 10.36 -10.04
CA GLY A 26 -1.12 9.75 -11.02
C GLY A 26 -0.04 10.70 -11.54
N LYS A 27 0.61 10.29 -12.62
CA LYS A 27 1.69 11.02 -13.30
C LYS A 27 1.35 12.49 -13.59
N CYS A 28 0.13 12.79 -14.04
CA CYS A 28 -0.29 14.15 -14.36
C CYS A 28 -0.21 15.10 -13.16
N ALA A 29 -0.64 14.63 -11.97
CA ALA A 29 -0.55 15.45 -10.76
C ALA A 29 0.91 15.64 -10.31
N ALA A 30 1.76 14.62 -10.51
CA ALA A 30 3.19 14.75 -10.26
C ALA A 30 3.83 15.79 -11.19
N LEU A 31 3.46 15.81 -12.47
CA LEU A 31 3.88 16.83 -13.43
C LEU A 31 3.44 18.23 -12.99
N THR A 32 2.18 18.38 -12.57
CA THR A 32 1.67 19.66 -12.03
C THR A 32 2.46 20.11 -10.81
N LEU A 33 2.72 19.21 -9.85
CA LEU A 33 3.52 19.53 -8.66
C LEU A 33 4.92 20.03 -9.04
N TYR A 34 5.59 19.35 -9.96
CA TYR A 34 6.92 19.72 -10.44
C TYR A 34 6.92 21.08 -11.13
N ALA A 35 5.93 21.35 -11.97
CA ALA A 35 5.77 22.64 -12.64
C ALA A 35 5.53 23.78 -11.62
N VAL A 36 4.63 23.59 -10.65
CA VAL A 36 4.32 24.59 -9.61
C VAL A 36 5.54 24.90 -8.73
N MET A 37 6.33 23.87 -8.43
CA MET A 37 7.52 24.00 -7.58
C MET A 37 8.78 24.42 -8.34
N ASN A 38 8.68 24.68 -9.65
CA ASN A 38 9.82 24.98 -10.53
C ASN A 38 10.94 23.94 -10.45
N LEU A 39 10.56 22.65 -10.39
CA LEU A 39 11.48 21.51 -10.30
C LEU A 39 11.83 20.96 -11.69
N PRO A 40 13.03 20.37 -11.88
CA PRO A 40 13.38 19.68 -13.12
C PRO A 40 12.43 18.50 -13.36
N PRO A 41 12.04 18.19 -14.60
CA PRO A 41 10.93 17.30 -14.93
C PRO A 41 10.95 15.96 -14.17
N PRO A 42 9.77 15.43 -13.80
CA PRO A 42 9.66 14.24 -12.97
C PRO A 42 10.21 12.99 -13.67
N PRO A 43 10.40 11.89 -12.91
CA PRO A 43 11.11 10.72 -13.40
C PRO A 43 10.49 10.14 -14.68
N ALA A 44 11.29 9.98 -15.74
CA ALA A 44 10.86 9.41 -17.02
C ALA A 44 10.24 8.01 -16.87
N LYS A 45 10.65 7.27 -15.84
CA LYS A 45 10.24 5.88 -15.55
C LYS A 45 9.01 5.78 -14.63
N PHE A 46 8.15 6.81 -14.55
CA PHE A 46 6.98 6.82 -13.65
C PHE A 46 6.13 5.55 -13.75
N GLU A 47 5.78 5.12 -14.96
CA GLU A 47 4.91 3.93 -15.16
C GLU A 47 5.57 2.62 -14.75
N ILE A 48 6.88 2.50 -14.97
CA ILE A 48 7.67 1.33 -14.57
C ILE A 48 7.70 1.25 -13.04
N LEU A 49 7.97 2.38 -12.39
CA LEU A 49 7.95 2.48 -10.93
C LEU A 49 6.56 2.18 -10.35
N ASN A 50 5.51 2.72 -10.96
CA ASN A 50 4.14 2.49 -10.53
C ASN A 50 3.75 1.01 -10.66
N SER A 51 4.11 0.37 -11.78
CA SER A 51 3.88 -1.06 -12.00
C SER A 51 4.68 -1.94 -11.04
N SER A 52 5.95 -1.60 -10.78
CA SER A 52 6.79 -2.30 -9.82
C SER A 52 6.22 -2.19 -8.40
N LEU A 53 5.84 -0.98 -7.98
CA LEU A 53 5.17 -0.73 -6.71
C LEU A 53 3.87 -1.52 -6.61
N CYS A 54 3.05 -1.53 -7.67
CA CYS A 54 1.83 -2.32 -7.76
C CYS A 54 2.08 -3.79 -7.44
N ARG A 55 3.02 -4.43 -8.14
CA ARG A 55 3.38 -5.84 -7.93
C ARG A 55 3.87 -6.11 -6.50
N THR A 56 4.77 -5.28 -5.99
CA THR A 56 5.32 -5.44 -4.63
C THR A 56 4.24 -5.27 -3.57
N LEU A 57 3.36 -4.27 -3.72
CA LEU A 57 2.24 -4.03 -2.81
C LEU A 57 1.22 -5.17 -2.86
N SER A 58 0.90 -5.70 -4.05
CA SER A 58 0.03 -6.88 -4.17
C SER A 58 0.63 -8.09 -3.45
N SER A 59 1.92 -8.36 -3.65
CA SER A 59 2.61 -9.47 -2.96
C SER A 59 2.60 -9.29 -1.44
N ALA A 60 2.91 -8.08 -0.96
CA ALA A 60 2.89 -7.75 0.46
C ALA A 60 1.49 -7.89 1.07
N CYS A 61 0.46 -7.44 0.35
CA CYS A 61 -0.95 -7.57 0.72
C CYS A 61 -1.34 -9.06 0.85
N SER A 62 -1.02 -9.88 -0.16
CA SER A 62 -1.31 -11.33 -0.12
C SER A 62 -0.61 -12.02 1.05
N LYS A 63 0.69 -11.73 1.28
CA LYS A 63 1.43 -12.26 2.43
C LYS A 63 0.89 -11.78 3.76
N SER A 64 0.43 -10.53 3.84
CA SER A 64 -0.19 -9.99 5.05
C SER A 64 -1.52 -10.69 5.33
N MET A 65 -2.32 -10.96 4.30
CA MET A 65 -3.59 -11.65 4.43
C MET A 65 -3.41 -13.09 4.88
N LEU A 66 -2.45 -13.82 4.30
CA LEU A 66 -2.12 -15.19 4.74
C LEU A 66 -1.71 -15.24 6.21
N ARG A 67 -0.82 -14.34 6.64
CA ARG A 67 -0.40 -14.27 8.06
C ARG A 67 -1.57 -13.94 8.99
N ALA A 68 -2.51 -13.12 8.56
CA ALA A 68 -3.69 -12.81 9.35
C ALA A 68 -4.64 -14.01 9.45
N ILE A 69 -4.81 -14.78 8.37
CA ILE A 69 -5.58 -16.03 8.39
C ILE A 69 -4.92 -17.05 9.33
N GLU A 70 -3.61 -17.26 9.24
CA GLU A 70 -2.86 -18.14 10.15
C GLU A 70 -3.01 -17.70 11.63
N GLY A 71 -2.91 -16.40 11.88
CA GLY A 71 -3.14 -15.81 13.20
C GLY A 71 -4.58 -15.99 13.69
N GLY A 72 -5.57 -15.93 12.80
CA GLY A 72 -6.98 -16.18 13.11
C GLY A 72 -7.25 -17.65 13.43
N VAL A 73 -6.78 -18.57 12.59
CA VAL A 73 -6.96 -20.03 12.77
C VAL A 73 -6.33 -20.51 14.07
N SER A 74 -5.11 -20.05 14.38
CA SER A 74 -4.42 -20.41 15.62
C SER A 74 -5.13 -19.91 16.89
N ARG A 75 -5.96 -18.87 16.78
CA ARG A 75 -6.76 -18.31 17.89
C ARG A 75 -8.19 -18.85 17.95
N ASN A 76 -8.61 -19.60 16.94
CA ASN A 76 -9.96 -20.12 16.79
C ASN A 76 -9.96 -21.66 16.90
N ASP A 77 -9.17 -22.23 17.82
CA ASP A 77 -9.07 -23.67 18.05
C ASP A 77 -8.88 -24.50 16.77
N THR A 78 -8.08 -23.98 15.83
CA THR A 78 -7.82 -24.55 14.49
C THR A 78 -9.02 -24.56 13.52
N ALA A 79 -10.18 -24.05 13.93
CA ALA A 79 -11.32 -23.86 13.04
C ALA A 79 -11.02 -22.78 12.00
N ARG A 80 -11.25 -23.15 10.74
CA ARG A 80 -10.97 -22.32 9.56
C ARG A 80 -12.11 -21.39 9.17
N ASP A 81 -13.27 -21.54 9.81
CA ASP A 81 -14.39 -20.65 9.61
C ASP A 81 -14.14 -19.34 10.37
N LEU A 82 -13.71 -18.31 9.65
CA LEU A 82 -13.33 -17.01 10.19
C LEU A 82 -14.23 -15.94 9.58
N THR A 83 -14.99 -15.25 10.43
CA THR A 83 -15.79 -14.10 10.00
C THR A 83 -14.98 -12.82 10.07
N VAL A 84 -15.06 -11.98 9.03
CA VAL A 84 -14.38 -10.69 8.96
C VAL A 84 -15.38 -9.57 9.08
N ALA A 85 -15.18 -8.68 10.04
CA ALA A 85 -15.89 -7.40 10.11
C ALA A 85 -15.04 -6.30 9.48
N LEU A 86 -15.64 -5.52 8.58
CA LEU A 86 -14.96 -4.47 7.83
C LEU A 86 -15.48 -3.10 8.30
N ASP A 87 -14.69 -2.36 9.07
CA ASP A 87 -14.97 -0.94 9.30
C ASP A 87 -14.32 -0.11 8.19
N GLY A 88 -15.13 0.51 7.34
CA GLY A 88 -14.68 1.33 6.20
C GLY A 88 -13.95 2.62 6.59
N THR A 89 -13.50 2.76 7.84
CA THR A 89 -12.94 3.96 8.45
C THR A 89 -11.71 4.51 7.73
N TRP A 90 -11.07 3.74 6.84
CA TRP A 90 -9.95 4.22 6.01
C TRP A 90 -10.17 4.26 4.48
N GLN A 91 -11.40 4.05 4.01
CA GLN A 91 -11.76 4.08 2.57
C GLN A 91 -11.37 5.38 1.83
N LYS A 92 -11.28 6.53 2.52
CA LYS A 92 -11.07 7.84 1.87
C LYS A 92 -9.62 8.14 1.45
N LYS A 93 -8.62 7.31 1.83
CA LYS A 93 -7.19 7.60 1.60
C LYS A 93 -6.42 6.53 0.80
N GLY A 94 -7.11 5.75 -0.03
CA GLY A 94 -6.46 4.82 -0.99
C GLY A 94 -5.88 3.53 -0.38
N SER A 95 -5.95 3.38 0.94
CA SER A 95 -5.49 2.19 1.69
C SER A 95 -6.58 1.73 2.66
N TYR A 96 -6.94 0.45 2.57
CA TYR A 96 -7.75 -0.26 3.56
C TYR A 96 -6.84 -0.82 4.65
N ILE A 97 -7.12 -0.53 5.92
CA ILE A 97 -6.70 -1.38 7.02
C ILE A 97 -7.91 -2.23 7.39
N TYR A 98 -7.77 -3.54 7.30
CA TYR A 98 -8.69 -4.51 7.85
C TYR A 98 -8.32 -4.76 9.30
N LYS A 99 -9.30 -4.69 10.20
CA LYS A 99 -9.16 -5.18 11.56
C LYS A 99 -9.87 -6.52 11.67
N TRP A 100 -9.16 -7.53 12.12
CA TRP A 100 -9.76 -8.81 12.45
C TRP A 100 -10.26 -8.76 13.89
N TYR A 101 -11.48 -9.26 14.13
CA TYR A 101 -12.08 -9.32 15.46
C TYR A 101 -12.38 -10.77 15.83
N HIS A 102 -12.08 -11.17 17.06
CA HIS A 102 -12.56 -12.42 17.66
C HIS A 102 -13.23 -12.08 19.00
N HIS A 103 -14.51 -12.41 19.15
CA HIS A 103 -15.30 -12.08 20.36
C HIS A 103 -15.18 -10.59 20.78
N GLY A 104 -15.14 -9.67 19.82
CA GLY A 104 -15.03 -8.22 20.09
C GLY A 104 -13.60 -7.70 20.30
N HIS A 105 -12.57 -8.55 20.32
CA HIS A 105 -11.17 -8.14 20.45
C HIS A 105 -10.43 -8.10 19.11
N ILE A 106 -9.64 -7.04 18.89
CA ILE A 106 -8.81 -6.90 17.68
C ILE A 106 -7.70 -7.97 17.71
N ILE A 107 -7.73 -8.88 16.75
CA ILE A 107 -6.79 -9.99 16.62
C ILE A 107 -5.74 -9.79 15.51
N GLY A 108 -5.91 -8.82 14.61
CA GLY A 108 -4.90 -8.53 13.59
C GLY A 108 -5.26 -7.38 12.67
N TYR A 109 -4.26 -6.90 11.92
CA TYR A 109 -4.44 -5.88 10.89
C TYR A 109 -3.99 -6.42 9.53
N VAL A 110 -4.77 -6.21 8.46
CA VAL A 110 -4.31 -6.45 7.07
C VAL A 110 -4.38 -5.13 6.32
N LEU A 111 -3.32 -4.79 5.59
CA LEU A 111 -3.34 -3.63 4.69
C LEU A 111 -3.74 -4.11 3.29
N SER A 112 -4.83 -3.59 2.73
CA SER A 112 -5.11 -3.67 1.30
C SER A 112 -5.02 -2.30 0.69
N TYR A 113 -4.50 -2.26 -0.52
CA TYR A 113 -4.44 -1.05 -1.32
C TYR A 113 -5.49 -1.17 -2.41
N ARG A 114 -6.22 -0.08 -2.70
CA ARG A 114 -7.06 -0.06 -3.90
C ARG A 114 -6.11 0.06 -5.10
N PHE A 115 -6.10 -0.97 -5.95
CA PHE A 115 -5.24 -1.02 -7.13
C PHE A 115 -5.83 -0.21 -8.27
#